data_AF-A0A2F0AKV6-F1
#
_entry.id   AF-A0A2F0AKV6-F1
#
_cell.length_a   1.000
_cell.length_b   1.000
_cell.length_c   1.000
_cell.angle_alpha   90.00
_cell.angle_beta   90.00
_cell.angle_gamma   90.00
#
_symmetry.space_group_name_H-M   'P 1'
#
loop_
_entity.id
_entity.type
_entity.pdbx_description
1 polymer ?
#
loop_
_entity_poly.entity_id
_entity_poly.type
_entity_poly.pdbx_seq_one_letter_code
_entity_poly.pdbx_strand_id
1 'polypeptide(L)'
;FAIAYADETLHHREEKMLIRISEIFNITKEDYNRIKKIYDNKNNSPHQNLKKFYELLNVSENDSLESIKKKYRDIIKEYHPDTIQGKGLPEEFINFANKKLVDFNEAYNEIKKHKEKTTL
;
A
#
# COMPACT_ATOMS: atom_id res chain seq x y z
N PHE A 1 -15.49 -1.75 21.35
CA PHE A 1 -15.11 -2.51 20.15
C PHE A 1 -15.66 -1.87 18.87
N ALA A 2 -15.52 -0.55 18.75
CA ALA A 2 -15.74 0.23 17.54
C ALA A 2 -14.59 1.24 17.51
N ILE A 3 -14.10 1.61 16.32
CA ILE A 3 -12.79 2.25 16.06
C ILE A 3 -11.68 1.17 16.09
N ALA A 4 -11.05 0.71 15.00
CA ALA A 4 -10.94 1.20 13.64
C ALA A 4 -10.99 0.01 12.68
N TYR A 5 -11.96 0.05 11.75
CA TYR A 5 -12.17 -0.91 10.68
C TYR A 5 -12.15 -0.11 9.36
N ALA A 6 -11.04 0.58 9.10
CA ALA A 6 -11.00 1.62 8.07
C ALA A 6 -9.81 1.59 7.12
N ASP A 7 -8.91 0.59 7.18
CA ASP A 7 -7.89 0.44 6.13
C ASP A 7 -7.78 -1.04 5.78
N GLU A 8 -8.22 -1.41 4.57
CA GLU A 8 -8.27 -2.79 4.08
C GLU A 8 -6.91 -3.27 3.54
N THR A 9 -5.83 -2.77 4.13
CA THR A 9 -4.43 -3.07 3.78
C THR A 9 -3.57 -3.05 5.04
N LEU A 10 -2.94 -4.19 5.36
CA LEU A 10 -2.06 -4.30 6.51
C LEU A 10 -0.76 -3.52 6.24
N HIS A 11 -0.66 -2.25 6.63
CA HIS A 11 0.60 -1.51 6.44
C HIS A 11 1.70 -2.08 7.33
N HIS A 12 2.95 -1.90 6.92
CA HIS A 12 4.14 -2.30 7.68
C HIS A 12 4.19 -1.75 9.13
N ARG A 13 3.47 -0.66 9.45
CA ARG A 13 3.30 -0.17 10.83
C ARG A 13 2.33 -1.04 11.63
N GLU A 14 1.22 -1.44 11.04
CA GLU A 14 0.24 -2.34 11.66
C GLU A 14 0.82 -3.75 11.83
N GLU A 15 1.65 -4.21 10.89
CA GLU A 15 2.39 -5.46 11.05
C GLU A 15 3.30 -5.43 12.30
N LYS A 16 4.08 -4.36 12.48
CA LYS A 16 4.92 -4.19 13.67
C LYS A 16 4.10 -4.10 14.97
N MET A 17 2.93 -3.47 14.91
CA MET A 17 2.02 -3.40 16.04
C MET A 17 1.45 -4.78 16.39
N LEU A 18 1.04 -5.56 15.38
CA LEU A 18 0.54 -6.92 15.56
C LEU A 18 1.62 -7.87 16.07
N ILE A 19 2.88 -7.70 15.63
CA ILE A 19 4.02 -8.44 16.19
C ILE A 19 4.18 -8.10 17.68
N ARG A 20 4.20 -6.82 18.05
CA ARG A 20 4.28 -6.44 19.47
C ARG A 20 3.11 -6.96 20.31
N ILE A 21 1.90 -6.92 19.77
CA ILE A 21 0.71 -7.47 20.42
C ILE A 21 0.87 -9.00 20.57
N SER A 22 1.35 -9.70 19.55
CA SER A 22 1.60 -11.14 19.62
C SER A 22 2.60 -11.51 20.72
N GLU A 23 3.65 -10.69 20.92
CA GLU A 23 4.62 -10.86 22.00
C GLU A 23 3.98 -10.62 23.39
N ILE A 24 3.11 -9.62 23.52
CA ILE A 24 2.39 -9.32 24.78
C ILE A 24 1.45 -10.48 25.16
N PHE A 25 0.78 -11.09 24.17
CA PHE A 25 -0.18 -12.19 24.38
C PHE A 25 0.45 -13.58 24.32
N ASN A 26 1.79 -13.69 24.28
CA ASN A 26 2.53 -14.96 24.19
C ASN A 26 2.11 -15.84 22.99
N ILE A 27 1.67 -15.21 21.90
CA ILE A 27 1.34 -15.88 20.65
C ILE A 27 2.67 -16.27 19.99
N THR A 28 2.83 -17.55 19.69
CA THR A 28 4.04 -18.04 19.03
C THR A 28 4.18 -17.44 17.63
N LYS A 29 5.42 -17.32 17.14
CA LYS A 29 5.67 -16.89 15.74
C LYS A 29 4.97 -17.81 14.73
N GLU A 30 4.78 -19.09 15.05
CA GLU A 30 4.09 -20.04 14.20
C GLU A 30 2.58 -19.76 14.11
N ASP A 31 1.93 -19.50 15.26
CA ASP A 31 0.52 -19.10 15.30
C ASP A 31 0.30 -17.74 14.62
N TYR A 32 1.18 -16.78 14.86
CA TYR A 32 1.16 -15.50 14.17
C TYR A 32 1.22 -15.67 12.65
N ASN A 33 2.17 -16.49 12.15
CA ASN A 33 2.31 -16.76 10.73
C ASN A 33 1.09 -17.48 10.15
N ARG A 34 0.44 -18.36 10.92
CA ARG A 34 -0.79 -19.06 10.51
C ARG A 34 -1.96 -18.08 10.36
N ILE A 35 -2.14 -17.18 11.33
CA ILE A 35 -3.18 -16.14 11.30
C ILE A 35 -2.91 -15.16 10.16
N LYS A 36 -1.64 -14.75 9.98
CA LYS A 36 -1.20 -13.91 8.86
C LYS A 36 -1.54 -14.56 7.51
N LYS A 37 -1.23 -15.83 7.31
CA LYS A 37 -1.55 -16.57 6.07
C LYS A 37 -3.04 -16.62 5.75
N ILE A 38 -3.90 -16.71 6.76
CA ILE A 38 -5.36 -16.71 6.58
C ILE A 38 -5.85 -15.33 6.14
N TYR A 39 -5.31 -14.26 6.74
CA TYR A 39 -5.61 -12.88 6.35
C TYR A 39 -5.09 -12.53 4.95
N ASP A 40 -3.89 -12.99 4.64
CA ASP A 40 -3.21 -12.82 3.37
C ASP A 40 -3.95 -13.57 2.24
N ASN A 41 -4.36 -14.83 2.46
CA ASN A 41 -5.19 -15.57 1.48
C ASN A 41 -6.55 -14.94 1.21
N LYS A 42 -7.15 -14.28 2.22
CA LYS A 42 -8.44 -13.60 2.06
C LYS A 42 -8.32 -12.30 1.24
N ASN A 43 -7.13 -11.72 1.17
CA ASN A 43 -6.83 -10.51 0.39
C ASN A 43 -6.15 -10.79 -0.97
N ASN A 44 -5.50 -11.94 -1.14
CA ASN A 44 -4.70 -12.30 -2.33
C ASN A 44 -5.49 -13.02 -3.44
N SER A 45 -6.73 -12.60 -3.71
CA SER A 45 -7.25 -12.84 -5.05
C SER A 45 -6.59 -11.85 -6.00
N PRO A 46 -5.95 -12.28 -7.11
CA PRO A 46 -5.26 -11.38 -8.03
C PRO A 46 -6.16 -10.24 -8.57
N HIS A 47 -7.47 -10.46 -8.64
CA HIS A 47 -8.45 -9.43 -9.01
C HIS A 47 -8.73 -8.39 -7.90
N GLN A 48 -8.68 -8.78 -6.62
CA GLN A 48 -8.89 -7.87 -5.49
C GLN A 48 -7.68 -6.95 -5.29
N ASN A 49 -6.46 -7.44 -5.54
CA ASN A 49 -5.24 -6.63 -5.45
C ASN A 49 -5.17 -5.54 -6.53
N LEU A 50 -5.63 -5.83 -7.75
CA LEU A 50 -5.60 -4.85 -8.85
C LEU A 50 -6.52 -3.66 -8.62
N LYS A 51 -7.74 -3.90 -8.12
CA LYS A 51 -8.67 -2.81 -7.78
C LYS A 51 -8.07 -1.88 -6.72
N LYS A 52 -7.45 -2.45 -5.69
CA LYS A 52 -6.74 -1.68 -4.65
C LYS A 52 -5.61 -0.83 -5.22
N PHE A 53 -4.85 -1.33 -6.20
CA PHE A 53 -3.79 -0.55 -6.84
C PHE A 53 -4.33 0.64 -7.62
N TYR A 54 -5.46 0.49 -8.33
CA TYR A 54 -6.12 1.59 -9.01
C TYR A 54 -6.63 2.65 -8.03
N GLU A 55 -7.23 2.21 -6.92
CA GLU A 55 -7.68 3.11 -5.85
C GLU A 55 -6.51 3.84 -5.17
N LEU A 56 -5.40 3.15 -4.92
CA LEU A 56 -4.20 3.72 -4.32
C LEU A 56 -3.63 4.86 -5.19
N LEU A 57 -3.55 4.66 -6.50
CA LEU A 57 -3.09 5.68 -7.45
C LEU A 57 -4.18 6.69 -7.83
N ASN A 58 -5.39 6.53 -7.29
CA ASN A 58 -6.58 7.34 -7.55
C ASN A 58 -6.87 7.47 -9.07
N VAL A 59 -6.87 6.32 -9.74
CA VAL A 59 -7.10 6.15 -11.18
C VAL A 59 -8.16 5.07 -11.40
N SER A 60 -8.80 5.05 -12.57
CA SER A 60 -9.74 4.00 -12.95
C SER A 60 -9.02 2.85 -13.67
N GLU A 61 -9.57 1.64 -13.59
CA GLU A 61 -9.13 0.52 -14.42
C GLU A 61 -9.23 0.82 -15.93
N ASN A 62 -10.17 1.70 -16.30
CA ASN A 62 -10.40 2.15 -17.67
C ASN A 62 -9.40 3.22 -18.13
N ASP A 63 -8.62 3.83 -17.23
CA ASP A 63 -7.63 4.85 -17.61
C ASP A 63 -6.52 4.26 -18.49
N SER A 64 -6.09 5.02 -19.50
CA SER A 64 -4.94 4.63 -20.32
C SER A 64 -3.65 4.64 -19.49
N LEU A 65 -2.67 3.80 -19.87
CA LEU A 65 -1.38 3.73 -19.18
C LEU A 65 -0.70 5.10 -19.08
N GLU A 66 -0.87 5.95 -20.09
CA GLU A 66 -0.37 7.33 -20.10
C GLU A 66 -0.99 8.22 -19.02
N SER A 67 -2.32 8.14 -18.80
CA SER A 67 -3.02 8.84 -17.73
C SER A 67 -2.54 8.36 -16.35
N ILE A 68 -2.39 7.05 -16.18
CA ILE A 68 -1.91 6.44 -14.95
C ILE A 68 -0.48 6.88 -14.66
N LYS A 69 0.41 6.88 -15.67
CA LYS A 69 1.78 7.37 -15.55
C LYS A 69 1.85 8.85 -15.20
N LYS A 70 0.93 9.68 -15.72
CA LYS A 70 0.83 11.09 -15.37
C LYS A 70 0.45 11.26 -13.90
N LYS A 71 -0.57 10.53 -13.42
CA LYS A 71 -1.00 10.54 -12.02
C LYS A 71 0.08 10.05 -11.07
N TYR A 72 0.76 8.97 -11.42
CA TYR A 72 1.92 8.48 -10.67
C TYR A 72 2.99 9.56 -10.51
N ARG A 73 3.38 10.26 -11.59
CA ARG A 73 4.36 11.36 -11.52
C ARG A 73 3.92 12.49 -10.59
N ASP A 74 2.63 12.78 -10.54
CA ASP A 74 2.04 13.81 -9.67
C ASP A 74 2.18 13.42 -8.20
N ILE A 75 1.84 12.16 -7.89
CA ILE A 75 2.01 11.57 -6.55
C ILE A 75 3.48 11.58 -6.13
N ILE A 76 4.42 11.19 -7.00
CA ILE A 76 5.86 11.24 -6.67
C ILE A 76 6.29 12.66 -6.29
N LYS A 77 5.81 13.69 -6.99
CA LYS A 77 6.13 15.10 -6.67
C LYS A 77 5.50 15.54 -5.35
N GLU A 78 4.26 15.15 -5.09
CA GLU A 78 3.55 15.52 -3.87
C GLU A 78 4.19 14.91 -2.62
N TYR A 79 4.65 13.67 -2.73
CA TYR A 79 5.30 12.91 -1.66
C TYR A 79 6.83 13.01 -1.67
N HIS A 80 7.41 13.85 -2.56
CA HIS A 80 8.87 14.02 -2.62
C HIS A 80 9.38 14.67 -1.32
N PRO A 81 10.51 14.18 -0.75
CA PRO A 81 11.08 14.74 0.49
C PRO A 81 11.33 16.25 0.38
N ASP A 82 11.77 16.73 -0.79
CA ASP A 82 11.98 18.17 -1.05
C ASP A 82 10.69 18.99 -0.92
N THR A 83 9.58 18.48 -1.48
CA THR A 83 8.25 19.13 -1.37
C THR A 83 7.74 19.13 0.07
N ILE A 84 7.97 18.06 0.82
CA ILE A 84 7.54 17.92 2.22
C ILE A 84 8.37 18.81 3.15
N GLN A 85 9.69 18.86 2.91
CA GLN A 85 10.60 19.72 3.64
C GLN A 85 10.32 21.20 3.35
N GLY A 86 10.02 21.55 2.09
CA GLY A 86 9.60 22.90 1.70
C GLY A 86 8.27 23.35 2.32
N LYS A 87 7.42 22.41 2.73
CA LYS A 87 6.17 22.68 3.48
C LYS A 87 6.39 22.81 5.00
N GLY A 88 7.62 22.66 5.49
CA GLY A 88 7.94 22.75 6.93
C GLY A 88 7.37 21.58 7.75
N LEU A 89 7.11 20.44 7.12
CA LEU A 89 6.56 19.27 7.79
C LEU A 89 7.66 18.51 8.57
N PRO A 90 7.31 17.86 9.71
CA PRO A 90 8.27 17.15 10.54
C PRO A 90 8.86 15.92 9.84
N GLU A 91 10.03 15.45 10.29
CA GLU A 91 10.73 14.29 9.69
C GLU A 91 9.90 13.00 9.69
N GLU A 92 8.97 12.84 10.63
CA GLU A 92 8.03 11.71 10.63
C GLU A 92 7.16 11.66 9.37
N PHE A 93 6.84 12.84 8.80
CA PHE A 93 6.11 12.97 7.55
C PHE A 93 6.96 12.55 6.34
N ILE A 94 8.27 12.82 6.37
CA ILE A 94 9.21 12.37 5.34
C ILE A 94 9.28 10.83 5.35
N ASN A 95 9.37 10.23 6.52
CA ASN A 95 9.36 8.77 6.66
C ASN A 95 8.02 8.13 6.27
N PHE A 96 6.90 8.82 6.54
CA PHE A 96 5.58 8.40 6.07
C PHE A 96 5.47 8.45 4.55
N ALA A 97 5.94 9.54 3.95
CA ALA A 97 5.92 9.71 2.51
C ALA A 97 6.78 8.69 1.78
N ASN A 98 7.99 8.42 2.27
CA ASN A 98 8.85 7.37 1.73
C ASN A 98 8.17 5.99 1.73
N LYS A 99 7.43 5.65 2.80
CA LYS A 99 6.65 4.39 2.83
C LYS A 99 5.57 4.39 1.75
N LYS A 100 4.78 5.47 1.67
CA LYS A 100 3.73 5.59 0.66
C LYS A 100 4.27 5.55 -0.77
N LEU A 101 5.44 6.14 -1.03
CA LEU A 101 6.12 6.04 -2.32
C LEU A 101 6.43 4.60 -2.73
N VAL A 102 6.80 3.74 -1.78
CA VAL A 102 7.00 2.31 -2.04
C VAL A 102 5.68 1.65 -2.46
N ASP A 103 4.59 1.91 -1.72
CA ASP A 103 3.26 1.40 -2.06
C ASP A 103 2.80 1.88 -3.46
N PHE A 104 3.02 3.16 -3.79
CA PHE A 104 2.68 3.71 -5.11
C PHE A 104 3.51 3.11 -6.25
N ASN A 105 4.79 2.83 -6.01
CA ASN A 105 5.66 2.17 -6.99
C ASN A 105 5.19 0.74 -7.28
N GLU A 106 4.85 0.00 -6.23
CA GLU A 106 4.34 -1.37 -6.35
C GLU A 106 3.02 -1.39 -7.14
N ALA A 107 2.07 -0.53 -6.76
CA ALA A 107 0.79 -0.40 -7.44
C ALA A 107 0.96 -0.07 -8.94
N TYR A 108 1.83 0.89 -9.27
CA TYR A 108 2.07 1.26 -10.66
C TYR A 108 2.68 0.09 -11.46
N ASN A 109 3.60 -0.66 -10.86
CA ASN A 109 4.23 -1.80 -11.52
C ASN A 109 3.23 -2.93 -11.80
N GLU A 110 2.36 -3.25 -10.85
CA GLU A 110 1.35 -4.29 -11.01
C GLU A 110 0.27 -3.90 -12.03
N ILE A 111 -0.21 -2.65 -12.00
CA ILE A 111 -1.12 -2.13 -13.03
C ILE A 111 -0.48 -2.19 -14.41
N LYS A 112 0.79 -1.77 -14.52
CA LYS A 112 1.53 -1.79 -15.79
C LYS A 112 1.63 -3.22 -16.33
N LYS A 113 2.06 -4.18 -15.51
CA LYS A 113 2.13 -5.60 -15.91
C LYS A 113 0.78 -6.15 -16.37
N HIS A 114 -0.30 -5.77 -15.69
CA HIS A 114 -1.64 -6.19 -16.07
C HIS A 114 -2.05 -5.62 -17.43
N LYS A 115 -1.87 -4.31 -17.64
CA LYS A 115 -2.15 -3.65 -18.93
C LYS A 115 -1.30 -4.22 -20.07
N GLU A 116 -0.03 -4.53 -19.81
CA GLU A 116 0.86 -5.16 -20.79
C GLU A 116 0.37 -6.58 -21.15
N LYS A 117 -0.06 -7.39 -20.17
CA LYS A 117 -0.62 -8.73 -20.41
C LYS A 117 -1.95 -8.74 -21.16
N THR A 118 -2.83 -7.77 -20.92
CA THR A 118 -4.13 -7.67 -21.62
C THR A 118 -4.00 -7.21 -23.08
N THR A 119 -2.83 -6.67 -23.46
CA THR A 119 -2.55 -6.20 -24.83
C THR A 119 -1.95 -7.29 -25.73
N LEU A 120 -1.64 -8.47 -25.19
CA LEU A 120 -1.23 -9.68 -25.91
C LEU A 120 -2.41 -10.63 -26.14
#